data_AF-A0A521LJ36-F1
#
_entry.id   AF-A0A521LJ36-F1
#
_cell.length_a   1.000
_cell.length_b   1.000
_cell.length_c   1.000
_cell.angle_alpha   90.00
_cell.angle_beta   90.00
_cell.angle_gamma   90.00
#
_symmetry.space_group_name_H-M   'P 1'
#
loop_
_entity.id
_entity.type
_entity.pdbx_description
1 polymer ?
#
loop_
_entity_poly.entity_id
_entity_poly.type
_entity_poly.pdbx_seq_one_letter_code
_entity_poly.pdbx_strand_id
1 'polypeptide(L)'
;MPGILCFIHSGNTLLTLPARSPPPTRMGVARRHGGCVLDSLKDCFVPRAYDSAPSRHAERLAGGRRLKWAMMKNTSTRLVFDYWDKLRGDRSAPERGEIEPGALRHALADTFVLENEPIGPVFRLAGTRLCALTGHELRGRSFTALWPDVESQADMRRLVQTVMDESAGAVAGLSGETSTGLPIYLELILLPLRYRGRTHARVMGALSPALTPDWLGLDTVAGMRMISLRMLWPAAASRPSTPEPQRTAPPRLVVLPGGRA
;
A
#
# COMPACT_ATOMS: atom_id res chain seq x y z
N MET A 1 61.82 -29.25 -28.58
CA MET A 1 60.95 -29.47 -29.76
C MET A 1 59.51 -29.36 -29.33
N PRO A 2 58.64 -28.68 -30.09
CA PRO A 2 58.76 -27.37 -30.79
C PRO A 2 57.83 -26.33 -30.09
N GLY A 3 57.72 -25.03 -30.41
CA GLY A 3 58.31 -24.09 -31.36
C GLY A 3 57.60 -22.73 -31.12
N ILE A 4 58.33 -21.63 -30.87
CA ILE A 4 58.50 -20.45 -31.74
C ILE A 4 57.18 -19.84 -32.29
N LEU A 5 56.79 -18.61 -31.91
CA LEU A 5 56.90 -17.40 -32.76
C LEU A 5 56.30 -16.13 -32.11
N CYS A 6 57.03 -15.03 -32.27
CA CYS A 6 56.68 -13.65 -31.97
C CYS A 6 55.54 -13.11 -32.86
N PHE A 7 54.81 -12.09 -32.37
CA PHE A 7 54.53 -10.89 -33.17
C PHE A 7 54.51 -9.63 -32.30
N ILE A 8 54.95 -8.54 -32.93
CA ILE A 8 55.44 -7.28 -32.37
C ILE A 8 54.48 -6.16 -32.81
N HIS A 9 54.11 -5.23 -31.92
CA HIS A 9 54.09 -3.77 -32.17
C HIS A 9 53.69 -3.03 -30.89
N SER A 10 54.61 -2.32 -30.22
CA SER A 10 55.05 -0.95 -30.52
C SER A 10 53.98 0.11 -30.22
N GLY A 11 54.26 0.92 -29.19
CA GLY A 11 53.43 2.04 -28.78
C GLY A 11 54.02 2.79 -27.58
N ASN A 12 55.28 3.20 -27.72
CA ASN A 12 56.06 4.00 -26.81
C ASN A 12 55.41 5.40 -26.60
N THR A 13 55.06 5.80 -25.38
CA THR A 13 55.16 7.20 -24.93
C THR A 13 55.29 7.26 -23.41
N LEU A 14 56.38 7.88 -22.99
CA LEU A 14 56.85 8.07 -21.63
C LEU A 14 56.64 9.55 -21.28
N LEU A 15 55.81 9.87 -20.29
CA LEU A 15 55.80 11.21 -19.66
C LEU A 15 55.54 11.10 -18.15
N THR A 16 56.66 11.04 -17.43
CA THR A 16 57.04 11.78 -16.21
C THR A 16 55.94 12.40 -15.33
N LEU A 17 55.89 11.94 -14.07
CA LEU A 17 55.28 12.58 -12.90
C LEU A 17 55.88 13.98 -12.61
N PRO A 18 55.13 14.86 -11.92
CA PRO A 18 55.54 15.12 -10.53
C PRO A 18 54.38 15.23 -9.52
N ALA A 19 54.73 14.91 -8.28
CA ALA A 19 53.91 14.91 -7.07
C ALA A 19 53.40 16.29 -6.64
N ARG A 20 52.25 16.32 -5.94
CA ARG A 20 51.99 17.01 -4.65
C ARG A 20 50.49 17.07 -4.31
N SER A 21 50.10 16.40 -3.24
CA SER A 21 48.96 16.75 -2.35
C SER A 21 49.34 17.99 -1.49
N PRO A 22 48.42 18.79 -0.91
CA PRO A 22 47.63 18.40 0.27
C PRO A 22 46.24 19.15 0.37
N PRO A 23 45.55 19.28 1.53
CA PRO A 23 44.11 18.95 1.69
C PRO A 23 43.21 20.19 1.83
N PRO A 24 41.90 20.01 2.09
CA PRO A 24 41.24 20.93 3.02
C PRO A 24 40.60 20.26 4.25
N THR A 25 40.68 21.03 5.32
CA THR A 25 40.41 20.76 6.73
C THR A 25 38.93 20.87 7.10
N ARG A 26 38.55 20.17 8.18
CA ARG A 26 37.32 20.26 8.98
C ARG A 26 36.83 21.69 9.29
N MET A 27 35.52 21.91 9.26
CA MET A 27 34.65 22.15 10.44
C MET A 27 33.29 22.74 10.02
N GLY A 28 32.21 22.27 10.65
CA GLY A 28 30.89 22.87 10.52
C GLY A 28 29.77 21.99 11.04
N VAL A 29 29.87 21.52 12.29
CA VAL A 29 28.72 20.95 13.01
C VAL A 29 27.83 22.11 13.43
N ALA A 30 26.72 22.29 12.72
CA ALA A 30 25.65 23.20 13.12
C ALA A 30 24.41 22.39 13.52
N ARG A 31 24.06 22.52 14.81
CA ARG A 31 22.80 22.06 15.39
C ARG A 31 21.63 22.70 14.67
N ARG A 32 20.58 21.93 14.38
CA ARG A 32 19.21 22.46 14.31
C ARG A 32 18.28 21.58 15.16
N HIS A 33 17.83 22.18 16.25
CA HIS A 33 16.57 21.85 16.90
C HIS A 33 15.40 22.39 16.06
N GLY A 34 14.27 21.68 16.10
CA GLY A 34 13.00 22.01 15.46
C GLY A 34 12.43 20.70 14.89
N GLY A 35 11.44 20.02 15.47
CA GLY A 35 10.26 20.53 16.16
C GLY A 35 9.10 20.53 15.17
N CYS A 36 8.21 19.53 15.29
CA CYS A 36 6.85 19.39 14.70
C CYS A 36 6.76 19.54 13.16
N VAL A 37 6.04 18.71 12.42
CA VAL A 37 4.58 18.72 12.32
C VAL A 37 4.12 17.33 11.87
N LEU A 38 3.45 16.63 12.77
CA LEU A 38 2.73 15.39 12.51
C LEU A 38 1.29 15.64 12.98
N ASP A 39 0.64 16.62 12.35
CA ASP A 39 -0.75 17.00 12.62
C ASP A 39 -1.29 17.78 11.41
N SER A 40 -1.86 17.06 10.45
CA SER A 40 -2.88 17.58 9.51
C SER A 40 -3.28 16.50 8.53
N LEU A 41 -4.15 15.59 8.97
CA LEU A 41 -4.96 14.74 8.08
C LEU A 41 -6.34 14.45 8.71
N LYS A 42 -6.79 15.30 9.64
CA LYS A 42 -7.99 15.05 10.46
C LYS A 42 -9.28 15.69 9.98
N ASP A 43 -9.27 16.66 9.07
CA ASP A 43 -10.49 17.37 8.74
C ASP A 43 -10.79 17.32 7.25
N CYS A 44 -11.60 16.34 6.83
CA CYS A 44 -12.43 16.45 5.63
C CYS A 44 -13.63 15.50 5.71
N PHE A 45 -14.72 16.05 6.25
CA PHE A 45 -16.07 15.98 5.69
C PHE A 45 -16.89 14.69 5.85
N VAL A 46 -17.88 14.73 6.76
CA VAL A 46 -18.96 13.74 6.91
C VAL A 46 -20.30 14.42 6.61
N PRO A 47 -21.11 13.94 5.64
CA PRO A 47 -22.50 14.34 5.53
C PRO A 47 -23.41 13.41 6.36
N ARG A 48 -24.45 14.03 6.91
CA ARG A 48 -25.40 13.53 7.91
C ARG A 48 -26.48 12.62 7.29
N ALA A 49 -27.02 11.78 8.18
CA ALA A 49 -27.94 10.65 8.06
C ALA A 49 -29.25 10.82 7.24
N TYR A 50 -29.77 9.67 6.81
CA TYR A 50 -31.21 9.43 6.67
C TYR A 50 -31.58 8.11 7.35
N ASP A 51 -32.59 8.17 8.21
CA ASP A 51 -33.05 7.14 9.15
C ASP A 51 -33.93 6.06 8.50
N SER A 52 -33.73 4.81 8.89
CA SER A 52 -34.78 3.79 9.13
C SER A 52 -34.12 2.49 9.59
N ALA A 53 -34.30 2.18 10.88
CA ALA A 53 -33.59 1.11 11.59
C ALA A 53 -34.27 -0.27 11.45
N PRO A 54 -33.51 -1.34 11.15
CA PRO A 54 -33.89 -2.71 11.47
C PRO A 54 -32.99 -3.32 12.56
N SER A 55 -33.62 -3.76 13.65
CA SER A 55 -33.18 -4.66 14.74
C SER A 55 -31.67 -4.90 15.00
N ARG A 56 -31.28 -4.53 16.24
CA ARG A 56 -29.93 -4.30 16.80
C ARG A 56 -28.90 -5.45 16.79
N HIS A 57 -29.27 -6.69 16.45
CA HIS A 57 -28.33 -7.82 16.46
C HIS A 57 -27.66 -8.09 15.11
N ALA A 58 -28.31 -7.76 13.99
CA ALA A 58 -27.74 -7.93 12.65
C ALA A 58 -26.86 -6.71 12.23
N GLU A 59 -27.10 -5.54 12.80
CA GLU A 59 -26.39 -4.29 12.47
C GLU A 59 -24.92 -4.29 12.88
N ARG A 60 -24.55 -4.98 13.96
CA ARG A 60 -23.23 -4.82 14.58
C ARG A 60 -22.09 -5.45 13.77
N LEU A 61 -22.37 -6.48 12.97
CA LEU A 61 -21.39 -7.10 12.04
C LEU A 61 -21.52 -6.54 10.62
N ALA A 62 -22.69 -6.04 10.24
CA ALA A 62 -22.93 -5.46 8.92
C ALA A 62 -22.41 -4.02 8.80
N GLY A 63 -22.42 -3.22 9.87
CA GLY A 63 -22.02 -1.81 9.86
C GLY A 63 -20.55 -1.57 9.48
N GLY A 64 -19.64 -2.47 9.86
CA GLY A 64 -18.22 -2.36 9.48
C GLY A 64 -17.97 -2.63 7.99
N ARG A 65 -18.56 -3.71 7.45
CA ARG A 65 -18.54 -4.00 6.00
C ARG A 65 -19.25 -2.89 5.21
N ARG A 66 -20.38 -2.44 5.80
CA ARG A 66 -21.16 -1.18 5.69
C ARG A 66 -20.41 0.12 5.35
N LEU A 67 -19.18 0.22 5.81
CA LEU A 67 -18.39 1.44 5.65
C LEU A 67 -17.24 1.19 4.68
N LYS A 68 -16.67 -0.02 4.70
CA LYS A 68 -15.58 -0.42 3.80
C LYS A 68 -15.96 -0.37 2.31
N TRP A 69 -17.10 -0.95 1.94
CA TRP A 69 -17.64 -0.95 0.57
C TRP A 69 -18.01 0.45 0.02
N ALA A 70 -18.44 1.39 0.88
CA ALA A 70 -18.78 2.76 0.50
C ALA A 70 -17.52 3.59 0.18
N MET A 71 -16.36 3.14 0.64
CA MET A 71 -15.08 3.78 0.38
C MET A 71 -14.41 3.31 -0.92
N MET A 72 -14.74 2.12 -1.42
CA MET A 72 -14.22 1.60 -2.69
C MET A 72 -15.19 2.00 -3.80
N LYS A 73 -14.69 2.58 -4.89
CA LYS A 73 -15.51 3.06 -6.01
C LYS A 73 -15.64 2.01 -7.10
N ASN A 74 -14.65 1.13 -7.27
CA ASN A 74 -14.66 0.13 -8.33
C ASN A 74 -15.31 -1.19 -7.89
N THR A 75 -16.05 -1.82 -8.80
CA THR A 75 -16.61 -3.16 -8.57
C THR A 75 -15.50 -4.20 -8.41
N SER A 76 -14.42 -4.09 -9.18
CA SER A 76 -13.32 -5.07 -9.18
C SER A 76 -12.60 -5.13 -7.83
N THR A 77 -12.26 -3.96 -7.27
CA THR A 77 -11.61 -3.83 -5.96
C THR A 77 -12.51 -4.30 -4.82
N ARG A 78 -13.82 -4.00 -4.88
CA ARG A 78 -14.82 -4.52 -3.93
C ARG A 78 -14.90 -6.04 -3.97
N LEU A 79 -14.98 -6.65 -5.16
CA LEU A 79 -15.05 -8.10 -5.32
C LEU A 79 -13.81 -8.79 -4.74
N VAL A 80 -12.63 -8.26 -5.04
CA VAL A 80 -11.36 -8.80 -4.53
C VAL A 80 -11.26 -8.64 -3.01
N PHE A 81 -11.68 -7.50 -2.47
CA PHE A 81 -11.73 -7.28 -1.03
C PHE A 81 -12.71 -8.24 -0.33
N ASP A 82 -13.94 -8.37 -0.83
CA ASP A 82 -14.96 -9.23 -0.23
C ASP A 82 -14.52 -10.70 -0.23
N TYR A 83 -13.86 -11.13 -1.30
CA TYR A 83 -13.28 -12.46 -1.37
C TYR A 83 -12.19 -12.66 -0.31
N TRP A 84 -11.24 -11.72 -0.22
CA TRP A 84 -10.16 -11.76 0.77
C TRP A 84 -10.68 -11.69 2.22
N ASP A 85 -11.66 -10.84 2.50
CA ASP A 85 -12.28 -10.68 3.83
C ASP A 85 -13.05 -11.94 4.24
N LYS A 86 -13.70 -12.63 3.29
CA LYS A 86 -14.33 -13.94 3.53
C LYS A 86 -13.30 -15.00 3.87
N LEU A 87 -12.20 -15.08 3.12
CA LEU A 87 -11.16 -16.09 3.37
C LEU A 87 -10.46 -15.87 4.70
N ARG A 88 -10.11 -14.63 5.04
CA ARG A 88 -9.35 -14.36 6.27
C ARG A 88 -10.18 -14.70 7.52
N GLY A 89 -11.50 -14.50 7.48
CA GLY A 89 -12.37 -14.62 8.64
C GLY A 89 -11.91 -13.71 9.78
N ASP A 90 -11.67 -14.28 10.96
CA ASP A 90 -11.18 -13.54 12.13
C ASP A 90 -9.66 -13.31 12.14
N ARG A 91 -8.93 -13.89 11.17
CA ARG A 91 -7.47 -13.74 11.04
C ARG A 91 -7.13 -12.40 10.39
N SER A 92 -5.91 -11.91 10.63
CA SER A 92 -5.40 -10.68 10.00
C SER A 92 -5.28 -10.78 8.48
N ALA A 93 -4.98 -11.98 7.96
CA ALA A 93 -4.88 -12.26 6.53
C ALA A 93 -5.05 -13.77 6.25
N PRO A 94 -5.54 -14.15 5.05
CA PRO A 94 -5.66 -15.54 4.64
C PRO A 94 -4.30 -16.14 4.23
N GLU A 95 -4.19 -17.46 4.19
CA GLU A 95 -3.03 -18.14 3.61
C GLU A 95 -3.09 -18.08 2.07
N ARG A 96 -1.93 -17.96 1.42
CA ARG A 96 -1.86 -18.05 -0.05
C ARG A 96 -2.47 -19.34 -0.62
N GLY A 97 -2.40 -20.45 0.14
CA GLY A 97 -2.96 -21.74 -0.29
C GLY A 97 -4.50 -21.75 -0.42
N GLU A 98 -5.17 -20.81 0.25
CA GLU A 98 -6.64 -20.67 0.25
C GLU A 98 -7.15 -19.85 -0.94
N ILE A 99 -6.24 -19.20 -1.68
CA ILE A 99 -6.60 -18.37 -2.83
C ILE A 99 -6.87 -19.28 -4.03
N GLU A 100 -8.13 -19.31 -4.45
CA GLU A 100 -8.62 -19.99 -5.64
C GLU A 100 -8.88 -18.97 -6.75
N PRO A 101 -8.08 -18.95 -7.83
CA PRO A 101 -8.24 -17.98 -8.92
C PRO A 101 -9.63 -18.02 -9.56
N GLY A 102 -10.25 -19.20 -9.65
CA GLY A 102 -11.58 -19.38 -10.26
C GLY A 102 -12.70 -18.62 -9.54
N ALA A 103 -12.57 -18.41 -8.23
CA ALA A 103 -13.54 -17.63 -7.45
C ALA A 103 -13.53 -16.14 -7.84
N LEU A 104 -12.41 -15.64 -8.36
CA LEU A 104 -12.19 -14.25 -8.77
C LEU A 104 -12.40 -14.01 -10.27
N ARG A 105 -12.97 -14.95 -11.03
CA ARG A 105 -13.05 -14.91 -12.51
C ARG A 105 -13.43 -13.55 -13.12
N HIS A 106 -14.33 -12.81 -12.47
CA HIS A 106 -14.83 -11.52 -12.95
C HIS A 106 -13.90 -10.32 -12.64
N ALA A 107 -12.93 -10.49 -11.75
CA ALA A 107 -11.95 -9.48 -11.37
C ALA A 107 -10.50 -9.90 -11.70
N LEU A 108 -10.27 -11.12 -12.21
CA LEU A 108 -8.94 -11.64 -12.53
C LEU A 108 -8.18 -10.75 -13.52
N ALA A 109 -8.89 -10.13 -14.47
CA ALA A 109 -8.28 -9.26 -15.47
C ALA A 109 -7.59 -8.02 -14.85
N ASP A 110 -8.04 -7.61 -13.67
CA ASP A 110 -7.52 -6.45 -12.91
C ASP A 110 -6.68 -6.86 -11.69
N THR A 111 -6.62 -8.15 -11.39
CA THR A 111 -5.95 -8.66 -10.20
C THR A 111 -4.50 -8.95 -10.50
N PHE A 112 -3.64 -8.77 -9.52
CA PHE A 112 -2.24 -9.13 -9.58
C PHE A 112 -1.78 -9.72 -8.23
N VAL A 113 -0.65 -10.40 -8.27
CA VAL A 113 0.02 -10.90 -7.07
C VAL A 113 1.45 -10.40 -7.07
N LEU A 114 1.82 -9.70 -5.99
CA LEU A 114 3.18 -9.28 -5.72
C LEU A 114 3.86 -10.26 -4.78
N GLU A 115 5.15 -10.43 -4.99
CA GLU A 115 6.05 -11.07 -4.06
C GLU A 115 7.11 -10.08 -3.64
N ASN A 116 7.37 -9.99 -2.33
CA ASN A 116 8.41 -9.14 -1.81
C ASN A 116 9.78 -9.80 -2.02
N GLU A 117 10.59 -9.20 -2.88
CA GLU A 117 11.98 -9.58 -3.11
C GLU A 117 12.91 -8.59 -2.39
N PRO A 118 14.21 -8.92 -2.20
CA PRO A 118 15.18 -8.00 -1.60
C PRO A 118 15.28 -6.63 -2.31
N ILE A 119 15.02 -6.62 -3.63
CA ILE A 119 15.03 -5.41 -4.47
C ILE A 119 13.71 -4.63 -4.42
N GLY A 120 12.66 -5.19 -3.80
CA GLY A 120 11.33 -4.62 -3.72
C GLY A 120 10.23 -5.55 -4.24
N PRO A 121 8.97 -5.09 -4.25
CA PRO A 121 7.84 -5.89 -4.70
C PRO A 121 7.87 -6.16 -6.21
N VAL A 122 7.78 -7.44 -6.59
CA VAL A 122 7.81 -7.91 -7.98
C VAL A 122 6.50 -8.60 -8.33
N PHE A 123 5.96 -8.36 -9.53
CA PHE A 123 4.79 -9.06 -10.03
C PHE A 123 5.09 -10.54 -10.29
N ARG A 124 4.33 -11.44 -9.66
CA ARG A 124 4.32 -12.87 -10.00
C ARG A 124 3.20 -13.22 -10.96
N LEU A 125 2.06 -12.54 -10.81
CA LEU A 125 0.90 -12.65 -11.67
C LEU A 125 0.36 -11.25 -11.93
N ALA A 126 -0.15 -11.02 -13.13
CA ALA A 126 -0.85 -9.81 -13.50
C ALA A 126 -1.99 -10.17 -14.45
N GLY A 127 -3.14 -9.56 -14.21
CA GLY A 127 -4.30 -9.70 -15.08
C GLY A 127 -4.07 -9.12 -16.47
N THR A 128 -4.84 -9.59 -17.44
CA THR A 128 -4.71 -9.19 -18.84
C THR A 128 -5.07 -7.73 -19.08
N ARG A 129 -6.06 -7.18 -18.36
CA ARG A 129 -6.43 -5.76 -18.48
C ARG A 129 -5.35 -4.85 -17.93
N LEU A 130 -4.62 -5.28 -16.90
CA LEU A 130 -3.45 -4.55 -16.42
C LEU A 130 -2.33 -4.51 -17.45
N CYS A 131 -2.01 -5.65 -18.05
CA CYS A 131 -0.99 -5.70 -19.09
C CYS A 131 -1.38 -4.85 -20.30
N ALA A 132 -2.68 -4.80 -20.65
CA ALA A 132 -3.19 -3.93 -21.70
C ALA A 132 -3.08 -2.44 -21.34
N LEU A 133 -3.39 -2.05 -20.09
CA LEU A 133 -3.23 -0.68 -19.60
C LEU A 133 -1.77 -0.23 -19.65
N THR A 134 -0.81 -1.09 -19.33
CA THR A 134 0.62 -0.75 -19.32
C THR A 134 1.33 -1.00 -20.65
N GLY A 135 0.66 -1.63 -21.62
CA GLY A 135 1.22 -1.94 -22.94
C GLY A 135 2.24 -3.09 -22.97
N HIS A 136 2.47 -3.78 -21.87
CA HIS A 136 3.46 -4.86 -21.78
C HIS A 136 3.16 -5.83 -20.65
N GLU A 137 3.72 -7.05 -20.75
CA GLU A 137 3.59 -8.05 -19.68
C GLU A 137 4.27 -7.54 -18.40
N LEU A 138 3.53 -7.61 -17.28
CA LEU A 138 4.00 -7.18 -15.97
C LEU A 138 4.69 -8.28 -15.17
N ARG A 139 4.53 -9.56 -15.54
CA ARG A 139 5.16 -10.70 -14.84
C ARG A 139 6.67 -10.51 -14.75
N GLY A 140 7.22 -10.68 -13.55
CA GLY A 140 8.64 -10.53 -13.26
C GLY A 140 9.13 -9.07 -13.15
N ARG A 141 8.28 -8.08 -13.42
CA ARG A 141 8.66 -6.66 -13.31
C ARG A 141 8.46 -6.13 -11.89
N SER A 142 9.23 -5.09 -11.55
CA SER A 142 9.01 -4.35 -10.30
C SER A 142 7.65 -3.65 -10.33
N PHE A 143 6.91 -3.74 -9.23
CA PHE A 143 5.67 -3.00 -9.03
C PHE A 143 5.91 -1.49 -9.10
N THR A 144 7.01 -1.00 -8.54
CA THR A 144 7.32 0.43 -8.53
C THR A 144 7.60 0.98 -9.93
N ALA A 145 7.93 0.14 -10.91
CA ALA A 145 8.20 0.58 -12.28
C ALA A 145 6.97 1.19 -12.98
N LEU A 146 5.77 1.07 -12.41
CA LEU A 146 4.56 1.75 -12.89
C LEU A 146 4.58 3.27 -12.60
N TRP A 147 5.45 3.73 -11.71
CA TRP A 147 5.60 5.14 -11.36
C TRP A 147 6.87 5.71 -12.00
N PRO A 148 6.78 6.80 -12.79
CA PRO A 148 7.94 7.37 -13.48
C PRO A 148 8.92 8.07 -12.52
N ASP A 149 8.41 8.66 -11.43
CA ASP A 149 9.19 9.46 -10.49
C ASP A 149 9.73 8.63 -9.32
N VAL A 150 11.00 8.86 -8.98
CA VAL A 150 11.73 8.11 -7.93
C VAL A 150 11.08 8.24 -6.56
N GLU A 151 10.45 9.38 -6.28
CA GLU A 151 9.75 9.63 -5.02
C GLU A 151 8.50 8.74 -4.89
N SER A 152 7.61 8.71 -5.89
CA SER A 152 6.46 7.81 -5.88
C SER A 152 6.87 6.35 -5.88
N GLN A 153 7.98 5.98 -6.53
CA GLN A 153 8.53 4.62 -6.42
C GLN A 153 8.89 4.26 -4.98
N ALA A 154 9.50 5.19 -4.24
CA ALA A 154 9.84 4.98 -2.83
C ALA A 154 8.59 4.89 -1.96
N ASP A 155 7.60 5.76 -2.18
CA ASP A 155 6.34 5.76 -1.43
C ASP A 155 5.53 4.49 -1.68
N MET A 156 5.47 4.03 -2.92
CA MET A 156 4.78 2.80 -3.24
C MET A 156 5.47 1.56 -2.65
N ARG A 157 6.80 1.54 -2.65
CA ARG A 157 7.57 0.49 -1.97
C ARG A 157 7.28 0.48 -0.48
N ARG A 158 7.27 1.65 0.17
CA ARG A 158 6.93 1.78 1.60
C ARG A 158 5.50 1.31 1.86
N LEU A 159 4.54 1.72 1.04
CA LEU A 159 3.14 1.30 1.18
C LEU A 159 3.01 -0.22 1.17
N VAL A 160 3.66 -0.90 0.21
CA VAL A 160 3.64 -2.36 0.14
C VAL A 160 4.27 -2.99 1.39
N GLN A 161 5.39 -2.47 1.89
CA GLN A 161 5.98 -2.94 3.16
C GLN A 161 5.01 -2.75 4.33
N THR A 162 4.40 -1.57 4.48
CA THR A 162 3.42 -1.29 5.54
C THR A 162 2.24 -2.26 5.50
N VAL A 163 1.70 -2.55 4.31
CA VAL A 163 0.62 -3.54 4.12
C VAL A 163 1.03 -4.92 4.64
N MET A 164 2.28 -5.32 4.38
CA MET A 164 2.81 -6.61 4.82
C MET A 164 3.10 -6.64 6.33
N ASP A 165 3.77 -5.60 6.85
CA ASP A 165 4.21 -5.50 8.25
C ASP A 165 3.03 -5.34 9.20
N GLU A 166 2.06 -4.48 8.86
CA GLU A 166 0.87 -4.25 9.69
C GLU A 166 -0.22 -5.31 9.47
N SER A 167 -0.08 -6.17 8.45
CA SER A 167 -1.14 -7.07 8.00
C SER A 167 -2.48 -6.34 7.80
N ALA A 168 -2.40 -5.12 7.27
CA ALA A 168 -3.54 -4.26 6.97
C ALA A 168 -3.67 -4.08 5.47
N GLY A 169 -4.89 -4.10 4.94
CA GLY A 169 -5.12 -3.78 3.53
C GLY A 169 -4.90 -2.29 3.27
N ALA A 170 -4.77 -1.90 2.00
CA ALA A 170 -4.72 -0.50 1.59
C ALA A 170 -5.54 -0.29 0.32
N VAL A 171 -6.22 0.85 0.23
CA VAL A 171 -6.90 1.34 -0.96
C VAL A 171 -6.28 2.67 -1.31
N ALA A 172 -5.77 2.78 -2.53
CA ALA A 172 -5.24 4.00 -3.08
C ALA A 172 -6.04 4.43 -4.33
N GLY A 173 -6.32 5.72 -4.40
CA GLY A 173 -6.78 6.35 -5.62
C GLY A 173 -5.56 6.81 -6.40
N LEU A 174 -5.52 6.52 -7.70
CA LEU A 174 -4.46 6.91 -8.61
C LEU A 174 -5.01 7.82 -9.70
N SER A 175 -4.19 8.80 -10.10
CA SER A 175 -4.39 9.58 -11.31
C SER A 175 -3.25 9.24 -12.25
N GLY A 176 -3.55 8.92 -13.50
CA GLY A 176 -2.55 8.69 -14.53
C GLY A 176 -2.89 9.45 -15.80
N GLU A 177 -1.95 9.39 -16.72
CA GLU A 177 -2.09 9.95 -18.07
C GLU A 177 -1.66 8.88 -19.07
N THR A 178 -2.36 8.81 -20.18
CA THR A 178 -1.99 7.92 -21.28
C THR A 178 -0.84 8.49 -22.09
N SER A 179 -0.28 7.71 -23.01
CA SER A 179 0.81 8.18 -23.88
C SER A 179 0.38 9.32 -24.80
N THR A 180 -0.92 9.43 -25.10
CA THR A 180 -1.51 10.55 -25.85
C THR A 180 -1.96 11.73 -24.97
N GLY A 181 -1.75 11.66 -23.65
CA GLY A 181 -2.08 12.74 -22.71
C GLY A 181 -3.53 12.73 -22.19
N LEU A 182 -4.28 11.63 -22.39
CA LEU A 182 -5.63 11.53 -21.84
C LEU A 182 -5.57 11.20 -20.33
N PRO A 183 -6.33 11.90 -19.47
CA PRO A 183 -6.35 11.61 -18.05
C PRO A 183 -7.13 10.32 -17.75
N ILE A 184 -6.64 9.53 -16.79
CA ILE A 184 -7.31 8.35 -16.28
C ILE A 184 -7.27 8.31 -14.75
N TYR A 185 -8.38 7.91 -14.14
CA TYR A 185 -8.45 7.63 -12.70
C TYR A 185 -8.51 6.13 -12.47
N LEU A 186 -7.64 5.62 -11.61
CA LEU A 186 -7.60 4.20 -11.23
C LEU A 186 -7.78 4.04 -9.72
N GLU A 187 -8.28 2.89 -9.34
CA GLU A 187 -8.34 2.45 -7.95
C GLU A 187 -7.46 1.22 -7.77
N LEU A 188 -6.53 1.33 -6.84
CA LEU A 188 -5.58 0.30 -6.43
C LEU A 188 -5.99 -0.23 -5.06
N ILE A 189 -6.08 -1.55 -4.92
CA ILE A 189 -6.19 -2.22 -3.63
C ILE A 189 -5.01 -3.16 -3.43
N LEU A 190 -4.48 -3.19 -2.21
CA LEU A 190 -3.39 -4.07 -1.78
C LEU A 190 -3.83 -4.81 -0.51
N LEU A 191 -3.70 -6.12 -0.52
CA LEU A 191 -4.19 -7.02 0.52
C LEU A 191 -3.10 -8.03 0.88
N PRO A 192 -2.69 -8.10 2.16
CA PRO A 192 -1.60 -8.98 2.56
C PRO A 192 -2.05 -10.44 2.53
N LEU A 193 -1.12 -11.33 2.18
CA LEU A 193 -1.28 -12.78 2.25
C LEU A 193 -0.27 -13.36 3.24
N ARG A 194 -0.72 -14.30 4.06
CA ARG A 194 0.16 -15.04 4.98
C ARG A 194 0.85 -16.19 4.25
N TYR A 195 2.09 -16.40 4.64
CA TYR A 195 2.87 -17.57 4.26
C TYR A 195 3.47 -18.22 5.51
N ARG A 196 3.43 -19.55 5.56
CA ARG A 196 3.69 -20.41 6.73
C ARG A 196 5.10 -20.23 7.32
N GLY A 197 5.30 -19.19 8.13
CA GLY A 197 6.41 -19.10 9.08
C GLY A 197 7.63 -18.23 8.72
N ARG A 198 7.76 -17.72 7.47
CA ARG A 198 8.58 -16.56 6.98
C ARG A 198 9.18 -16.79 5.57
N THR A 199 9.69 -15.68 5.03
CA THR A 199 10.55 -15.41 3.85
C THR A 199 9.90 -14.98 2.54
N HIS A 200 8.59 -15.20 2.30
CA HIS A 200 7.91 -14.60 1.14
C HIS A 200 6.58 -13.97 1.56
N ALA A 201 6.64 -12.70 2.00
CA ALA A 201 5.44 -11.89 2.14
C ALA A 201 4.90 -11.60 0.73
N ARG A 202 3.65 -12.00 0.49
CA ARG A 202 2.96 -11.79 -0.79
C ARG A 202 1.80 -10.86 -0.57
N VAL A 203 1.51 -10.07 -1.59
CA VAL A 203 0.38 -9.15 -1.59
C VAL A 203 -0.49 -9.48 -2.79
N MET A 204 -1.76 -9.73 -2.53
CA MET A 204 -2.77 -9.74 -3.58
C MET A 204 -3.23 -8.30 -3.79
N GLY A 205 -3.37 -7.87 -5.02
CA GLY A 205 -3.93 -6.55 -5.31
C GLY A 205 -4.83 -6.57 -6.52
N ALA A 206 -5.58 -5.50 -6.69
CA ALA A 206 -6.28 -5.21 -7.91
C ALA A 206 -6.10 -3.75 -8.28
N LEU A 207 -5.91 -3.48 -9.57
CA LEU A 207 -5.80 -2.13 -10.10
C LEU A 207 -6.79 -2.03 -11.25
N SER A 208 -7.75 -1.12 -11.13
CA SER A 208 -8.86 -1.03 -12.09
C SER A 208 -9.23 0.42 -12.35
N PRO A 209 -9.50 0.79 -13.61
CA PRO A 209 -9.89 2.15 -13.96
C PRO A 209 -11.32 2.42 -13.49
N ALA A 210 -11.60 3.63 -13.00
CA ALA A 210 -12.91 4.01 -12.48
C ALA A 210 -14.04 3.84 -13.51
N LEU A 211 -13.71 4.07 -14.79
CA LEU A 211 -14.52 3.79 -15.96
C LEU A 211 -13.68 2.97 -16.92
N THR A 212 -14.27 2.00 -17.61
CA THR A 212 -13.56 1.25 -18.65
C THR A 212 -13.22 2.22 -19.79
N PRO A 213 -11.93 2.44 -20.11
CA PRO A 213 -11.57 3.37 -21.15
C PRO A 213 -11.82 2.77 -22.54
N ASP A 214 -12.40 3.56 -23.44
CA ASP A 214 -12.66 3.13 -24.82
C ASP A 214 -11.37 2.95 -25.63
N TRP A 215 -10.27 3.56 -25.18
CA TRP A 215 -8.94 3.42 -25.78
C TRP A 215 -8.15 2.21 -25.27
N LEU A 216 -8.71 1.36 -24.40
CA LEU A 216 -8.01 0.21 -23.85
C LEU A 216 -7.51 -0.72 -25.00
N GLY A 217 -6.19 -0.92 -25.07
CA GLY A 217 -5.56 -1.71 -26.13
C GLY A 217 -5.19 -0.91 -27.39
N LEU A 218 -5.58 0.37 -27.46
CA LEU A 218 -5.15 1.34 -28.48
C LEU A 218 -4.08 2.30 -27.92
N ASP A 219 -4.21 2.66 -26.65
CA ASP A 219 -3.27 3.53 -25.92
C ASP A 219 -2.88 2.87 -24.58
N THR A 220 -1.81 3.36 -23.97
CA THR A 220 -1.20 2.83 -22.75
C THR A 220 -0.99 3.95 -21.74
N VAL A 221 -1.03 3.60 -20.46
CA VAL A 221 -0.76 4.51 -19.35
C VAL A 221 0.75 4.76 -19.28
N ALA A 222 1.16 6.01 -19.53
CA ALA A 222 2.57 6.41 -19.52
C ALA A 222 3.11 6.58 -18.09
N GLY A 223 2.23 6.93 -17.15
CA GLY A 223 2.57 7.07 -15.75
C GLY A 223 1.34 7.25 -14.88
N MET A 224 1.51 7.03 -13.58
CA MET A 224 0.47 7.24 -12.59
C MET A 224 1.09 7.84 -11.32
N ARG A 225 0.25 8.53 -10.54
CA ARG A 225 0.59 9.09 -9.23
C ARG A 225 -0.52 8.78 -8.23
N MET A 226 -0.14 8.65 -6.96
CA MET A 226 -1.11 8.46 -5.89
C MET A 226 -1.81 9.80 -5.56
N ILE A 227 -3.13 9.80 -5.48
CA ILE A 227 -3.94 10.97 -5.12
C ILE A 227 -4.68 10.82 -3.79
N SER A 228 -4.89 9.59 -3.32
CA SER A 228 -5.48 9.32 -2.02
C SER A 228 -5.03 7.96 -1.51
N LEU A 229 -4.90 7.81 -0.20
CA LEU A 229 -4.58 6.55 0.45
C LEU A 229 -5.48 6.34 1.68
N ARG A 230 -5.98 5.13 1.85
CA ARG A 230 -6.71 4.69 3.03
C ARG A 230 -6.28 3.28 3.39
N MET A 231 -5.87 3.04 4.65
CA MET A 231 -5.65 1.67 5.08
C MET A 231 -6.95 1.03 5.56
N LEU A 232 -7.00 -0.28 5.41
CA LEU A 232 -8.07 -1.18 5.82
C LEU A 232 -7.52 -2.07 6.91
N TRP A 233 -7.59 -1.59 8.14
CA TRP A 233 -7.24 -2.44 9.27
C TRP A 233 -8.25 -3.58 9.38
N PRO A 234 -7.80 -4.79 9.73
CA PRO A 234 -8.70 -5.79 10.29
C PRO A 234 -9.48 -5.06 11.37
N ALA A 235 -10.81 -5.17 11.36
CA ALA A 235 -11.58 -4.66 12.49
C ALA A 235 -11.00 -5.38 13.69
N ALA A 236 -10.22 -4.68 14.50
CA ALA A 236 -9.62 -5.25 15.68
C ALA A 236 -10.76 -5.97 16.38
N ALA A 237 -10.56 -7.25 16.75
CA ALA A 237 -11.23 -7.77 17.92
C ALA A 237 -11.17 -6.63 18.91
N SER A 238 -12.35 -6.05 19.19
CA SER A 238 -12.50 -4.81 19.92
C SER A 238 -11.44 -4.79 20.99
N ARG A 239 -10.50 -3.83 20.94
CA ARG A 239 -9.65 -3.56 22.12
C ARG A 239 -10.64 -3.64 23.28
N PRO A 240 -10.47 -4.51 24.30
CA PRO A 240 -11.32 -4.41 25.46
C PRO A 240 -11.22 -2.94 25.82
N SER A 241 -12.36 -2.26 25.77
CA SER A 241 -12.46 -0.91 26.28
C SER A 241 -11.79 -1.03 27.64
N THR A 242 -10.64 -0.40 27.83
CA THR A 242 -10.12 -0.20 29.17
C THR A 242 -11.34 0.29 29.93
N PRO A 243 -11.86 -0.46 30.92
CA PRO A 243 -13.03 -0.01 31.62
C PRO A 243 -12.65 1.37 32.11
N GLU A 244 -13.32 2.37 31.55
CA GLU A 244 -13.25 3.74 32.03
C GLU A 244 -13.44 3.59 33.54
N PRO A 245 -12.45 3.97 34.38
CA PRO A 245 -12.55 3.72 35.80
C PRO A 245 -13.88 4.31 36.22
N GLN A 246 -14.81 3.42 36.59
CA GLN A 246 -16.16 3.79 36.94
C GLN A 246 -15.98 4.90 37.95
N ARG A 247 -16.36 6.11 37.55
CA ARG A 247 -16.23 7.30 38.38
C ARG A 247 -17.16 7.01 39.54
N THR A 248 -16.60 6.49 40.63
CA THR A 248 -17.33 6.14 41.84
C THR A 248 -18.13 7.37 42.17
N ALA A 249 -19.45 7.22 42.25
CA ALA A 249 -20.35 8.32 42.56
C ALA A 249 -19.75 9.11 43.74
N PRO A 250 -19.73 10.46 43.68
CA PRO A 250 -19.14 11.24 44.76
C PRO A 250 -19.82 10.84 46.07
N PRO A 251 -19.07 10.64 47.16
CA PRO A 251 -19.65 10.23 48.43
C PRO A 251 -20.71 11.25 48.81
N ARG A 252 -21.92 10.74 49.09
CA ARG A 252 -23.06 11.54 49.50
C ARG A 252 -22.70 12.22 50.82
N LEU A 253 -22.50 13.54 50.79
CA LEU A 253 -22.30 14.34 52.00
C LEU A 253 -23.57 14.25 52.84
N VAL A 254 -23.50 13.55 53.97
CA VAL A 254 -24.57 13.51 54.97
C VAL A 254 -24.27 14.62 55.98
N VAL A 255 -25.07 15.68 55.96
CA VAL A 255 -25.02 16.72 57.00
C VAL A 255 -25.75 16.18 58.23
N LEU A 256 -24.99 15.93 59.30
CA LEU A 256 -25.57 15.57 60.60
C LEU A 256 -26.14 16.83 61.25
N PRO A 257 -27.38 16.82 61.75
CA PRO A 257 -27.96 17.98 62.42
C PRO A 257 -27.16 18.27 63.70
N GLY A 258 -26.62 19.49 63.77
CA GLY A 258 -25.84 19.98 64.90
C GLY A 258 -26.63 19.95 66.20
N GLY A 259 -25.97 19.48 67.26
CA GLY A 259 -26.43 19.60 68.63
C GLY A 259 -26.36 21.05 69.09
N ARG A 260 -27.50 21.55 69.58
CA ARG A 260 -27.57 22.80 70.35
C ARG A 260 -27.06 22.53 71.77
N ALA A 261 -26.21 23.40 72.26
CA ALA A 261 -26.13 23.75 73.68
C ALA A 261 -26.67 25.18 73.81
#